data_AF-A0A6L7SRL8-F1
#
_entry.id   AF-A0A6L7SRL8-F1
#
_cell.length_a   1.000
_cell.length_b   1.000
_cell.length_c   1.000
_cell.angle_alpha   90.00
_cell.angle_beta   90.00
_cell.angle_gamma   90.00
#
_symmetry.space_group_name_H-M   'P 1'
#
loop_
_entity.id
_entity.type
_entity.pdbx_description
1 polymer ?
#
loop_
_entity_poly.entity_id
_entity_poly.type
_entity_poly.pdbx_seq_one_letter_code
_entity_poly.pdbx_strand_id
1 'polypeptide(L)'
;DFRDDERPERNELLRLNRQVLDRLLESGSFEYQSGSSLFLYQLDTGEHVQTGVVCEVPVDEYDCGNIRKHENTLIDKESLLANYLKVVGVSSSPICLTYSQSESIDRLVTQICDKPATLDFQSFDEVEQRIWQIQDPDIQSQFIDLFSRVEVSYLTDGHHRAASASRYSRNMQDESGGHAPPSTQKLLVVLFPDNQLRLLPFHRSVRDLNGKNAQQIIGELEKDFSITRIEQDDFASSHHGEFGLFLENVWYKLEFKHDISKFANPVSQLDATILQNYILEPVFGIKESRNDPRLDYVPDVGGTDAIRDKVAEGWPVILVMHAASIEQLMAVADANELMPPKSTYFDPKPRSGIFVRERG
;
A
#
# COMPACT_ATOMS: atom_id res chain seq x y z
N ASP A 1 14.26 -11.62 15.34
CA ASP A 1 13.01 -11.79 16.10
C ASP A 1 13.30 -12.26 17.51
N PHE A 2 12.52 -11.75 18.46
CA PHE A 2 12.45 -12.27 19.83
C PHE A 2 11.28 -13.26 19.89
N ARG A 3 11.37 -14.28 20.75
CA ARG A 3 10.20 -15.10 21.10
C ARG A 3 9.20 -14.24 21.88
N ASP A 4 7.91 -14.57 21.83
CA ASP A 4 6.85 -13.77 22.48
C ASP A 4 7.06 -13.60 23.99
N ASP A 5 7.70 -14.57 24.65
CA ASP A 5 8.06 -14.55 26.07
C ASP A 5 9.40 -13.83 26.38
N GLU A 6 10.18 -13.52 25.35
CA GLU A 6 11.49 -12.85 25.43
C GLU A 6 11.46 -11.43 24.86
N ARG A 7 10.29 -10.93 24.48
CA ARG A 7 10.16 -9.65 23.78
C ARG A 7 10.48 -8.49 24.74
N PRO A 8 11.53 -7.69 24.47
CA PRO A 8 11.90 -6.58 25.34
C PRO A 8 10.77 -5.57 25.48
N GLU A 9 10.79 -4.84 26.60
CA GLU A 9 9.93 -3.68 26.77
C GLU A 9 10.13 -2.70 25.62
N ARG A 10 9.06 -2.01 25.24
CA ARG A 10 9.04 -1.21 24.00
C ARG A 10 10.14 -0.16 23.92
N ASN A 11 10.48 0.48 25.04
CA ASN A 11 11.56 1.47 25.09
C ASN A 11 12.95 0.84 24.95
N GLU A 12 13.12 -0.38 25.45
CA GLU A 12 14.35 -1.15 25.27
C GLU A 12 14.51 -1.56 23.81
N LEU A 13 13.44 -2.02 23.16
CA LEU A 13 13.42 -2.33 21.73
C LEU A 13 13.83 -1.14 20.87
N LEU A 14 13.35 0.08 21.18
CA LEU A 14 13.75 1.29 20.45
C LEU A 14 15.24 1.61 20.60
N ARG A 15 15.81 1.43 21.80
CA ARG A 15 17.26 1.60 22.01
C ARG A 15 18.08 0.56 21.28
N LEU A 16 17.65 -0.70 21.30
CA LEU A 16 18.27 -1.79 20.55
C LEU A 16 18.22 -1.49 19.04
N ASN A 17 17.10 -0.99 18.52
CA ASN A 17 16.98 -0.59 17.12
C ASN A 17 17.99 0.50 16.76
N ARG A 18 18.18 1.52 17.62
CA ARG A 18 19.22 2.55 17.40
C ARG A 18 20.62 1.94 17.36
N GLN A 19 20.97 1.08 18.32
CA GLN A 19 22.28 0.41 18.35
C GLN A 19 22.52 -0.50 17.13
N VAL A 20 21.49 -1.19 16.64
CA VAL A 20 21.59 -1.99 15.42
C VAL A 20 21.80 -1.09 14.22
N LEU A 21 21.05 0.01 14.12
CA LEU A 21 21.23 1.00 13.06
C LEU A 21 22.64 1.58 13.06
N ASP A 22 23.16 2.02 14.20
CA ASP A 22 24.51 2.61 14.29
C ASP A 22 25.56 1.61 13.76
N ARG A 23 25.46 0.32 14.13
CA ARG A 23 26.33 -0.73 13.60
C ARG A 23 26.20 -0.93 12.09
N LEU A 24 25.00 -0.79 11.52
CA LEU A 24 24.79 -0.90 10.07
C LEU A 24 25.35 0.30 9.31
N LEU A 25 25.29 1.49 9.90
CA LEU A 25 25.88 2.70 9.32
C LEU A 25 27.41 2.63 9.39
N GLU A 26 27.98 2.06 10.47
CA GLU A 26 29.42 1.87 10.65
C GLU A 26 30.00 0.71 9.83
N SER A 27 29.19 -0.29 9.43
CA SER A 27 29.68 -1.47 8.70
C SER A 27 30.03 -1.20 7.23
N GLY A 28 29.76 -0.01 6.72
CA GLY A 28 29.90 0.31 5.29
C GLY A 28 28.78 -0.27 4.43
N SER A 29 27.67 -0.72 5.05
CA SER A 29 26.49 -1.20 4.32
C SER A 29 25.69 -0.07 3.66
N PHE A 30 25.94 1.18 4.09
CA PHE A 30 25.32 2.38 3.52
C PHE A 30 26.40 3.34 3.03
N GLU A 31 26.15 3.98 1.90
CA GLU A 31 26.97 5.06 1.37
C GLU A 31 26.33 6.41 1.72
N TYR A 32 27.01 7.20 2.56
CA TYR A 32 26.53 8.53 2.94
C TYR A 32 26.57 9.51 1.78
N GLN A 33 25.45 10.18 1.53
CA GLN A 33 25.30 11.13 0.43
C GLN A 33 25.39 12.56 0.96
N SER A 34 26.53 13.22 0.70
CA SER A 34 26.86 14.53 1.28
C SER A 34 26.20 15.72 0.58
N GLY A 35 25.68 15.52 -0.63
CA GLY A 35 24.98 16.54 -1.41
C GLY A 35 23.50 16.20 -1.64
N SER A 36 22.71 17.21 -1.99
CA SER A 36 21.34 17.01 -2.48
C SER A 36 21.34 16.02 -3.63
N SER A 37 20.53 14.97 -3.50
CA SER A 37 20.43 13.89 -4.48
C SER A 37 18.97 13.50 -4.63
N LEU A 38 18.59 13.23 -5.88
CA LEU A 38 17.38 12.46 -6.21
C LEU A 38 17.82 11.07 -6.64
N PHE A 39 16.92 10.09 -6.53
CA PHE A 39 17.17 8.76 -7.06
C PHE A 39 16.01 8.29 -7.92
N LEU A 40 16.30 7.47 -8.91
CA LEU A 40 15.28 6.61 -9.50
C LEU A 40 15.36 5.25 -8.83
N TYR A 41 14.21 4.66 -8.55
CA TYR A 41 14.09 3.33 -7.97
C TYR A 41 13.11 2.52 -8.80
N GLN A 42 13.62 1.50 -9.47
CA GLN A 42 12.85 0.55 -10.27
C GLN A 42 12.68 -0.76 -9.51
N LEU A 43 11.47 -1.30 -9.61
CA LEU A 43 11.07 -2.60 -9.11
C LEU A 43 10.52 -3.40 -10.29
N ASP A 44 11.04 -4.60 -10.50
CA ASP A 44 10.69 -5.48 -11.61
C ASP A 44 10.42 -6.90 -11.08
N THR A 45 9.18 -7.37 -11.27
CA THR A 45 8.75 -8.72 -10.85
C THR A 45 8.75 -9.72 -12.01
N GLY A 46 9.32 -9.36 -13.17
CA GLY A 46 9.22 -10.09 -14.45
C GLY A 46 7.89 -9.87 -15.17
N GLU A 47 6.78 -9.85 -14.44
CA GLU A 47 5.43 -9.56 -14.99
C GLU A 47 5.07 -8.08 -14.97
N HIS A 48 5.71 -7.30 -14.10
CA HIS A 48 5.37 -5.91 -13.89
C HIS A 48 6.59 -5.10 -13.50
N VAL A 49 6.72 -3.91 -14.09
CA VAL A 49 7.82 -2.98 -13.85
C VAL A 49 7.26 -1.62 -13.49
N GLN A 50 7.78 -1.04 -12.41
CA GLN A 50 7.46 0.33 -12.00
C GLN A 50 8.75 1.06 -11.61
N THR A 51 8.88 2.32 -12.03
CA THR A 51 10.02 3.18 -11.74
C THR A 51 9.54 4.47 -11.09
N GLY A 52 10.03 4.74 -9.89
CA GLY A 52 9.63 5.90 -9.11
C GLY A 52 10.80 6.82 -8.80
N VAL A 53 10.50 8.10 -8.56
CA VAL A 53 11.48 9.10 -8.13
C VAL A 53 11.51 9.15 -6.60
N VAL A 54 12.66 8.81 -6.00
CA VAL A 54 12.89 8.89 -4.57
C VAL A 54 13.40 10.29 -4.22
N CYS A 55 12.70 10.96 -3.30
CA CYS A 55 13.02 12.32 -2.88
C CYS A 55 12.51 12.65 -1.47
N GLU A 56 12.77 13.88 -1.03
CA GLU A 56 12.18 14.44 0.19
C GLU A 56 11.08 15.44 -0.15
N VAL A 57 9.87 15.18 0.34
CA VAL A 57 8.72 16.09 0.19
C VAL A 57 8.46 16.81 1.51
N PRO A 58 8.14 18.13 1.54
CA PRO A 58 7.75 18.79 2.77
C PRO A 58 6.57 18.10 3.46
N VAL A 59 6.62 18.00 4.79
CA VAL A 59 5.47 17.52 5.59
C VAL A 59 4.23 18.38 5.36
N ASP A 60 4.42 19.67 5.06
CA ASP A 60 3.33 20.61 4.79
C ASP A 60 2.48 20.21 3.57
N GLU A 61 3.04 19.51 2.58
CA GLU A 61 2.27 18.99 1.44
C GLU A 61 1.22 17.96 1.90
N TYR A 62 1.54 17.19 2.94
CA TYR A 62 0.61 16.26 3.58
C TYR A 62 -0.40 16.98 4.48
N ASP A 63 0.06 17.94 5.29
CA ASP A 63 -0.80 18.66 6.23
C ASP A 63 -1.80 19.60 5.52
N CYS A 64 -1.43 20.17 4.37
CA CYS A 64 -2.29 21.03 3.54
C CYS A 64 -3.18 20.24 2.57
N GLY A 65 -3.02 18.92 2.45
CA GLY A 65 -3.88 18.05 1.62
C GLY A 65 -3.48 17.92 0.15
N ASN A 66 -2.30 18.40 -0.25
CA ASN A 66 -1.75 18.18 -1.60
C ASN A 66 -1.28 16.73 -1.78
N ILE A 67 -0.94 16.03 -0.69
CA ILE A 67 -0.87 14.57 -0.63
C ILE A 67 -2.22 14.05 -0.13
N ARG A 68 -3.07 13.61 -1.07
CA ARG A 68 -4.41 13.09 -0.76
C ARG A 68 -4.33 11.70 -0.14
N LYS A 69 -5.25 11.45 0.79
CA LYS A 69 -5.35 10.21 1.58
C LYS A 69 -6.64 9.49 1.20
N HIS A 70 -6.64 8.17 1.29
CA HIS A 70 -7.82 7.36 1.09
C HIS A 70 -8.00 6.27 2.18
N GLU A 71 -7.19 6.32 3.23
CA GLU A 71 -7.27 5.40 4.37
C GLU A 71 -7.09 6.17 5.70
N ASN A 72 -7.83 5.75 6.73
CA ASN A 72 -7.64 6.24 8.10
C ASN A 72 -6.44 5.58 8.78
N THR A 73 -5.70 6.40 9.52
CA THR A 73 -4.65 5.94 10.41
C THR A 73 -5.19 5.66 11.82
N LEU A 74 -4.41 4.91 12.60
CA LEU A 74 -4.69 4.58 13.99
C LEU A 74 -3.75 5.41 14.86
N ILE A 75 -4.32 6.16 15.79
CA ILE A 75 -3.59 7.09 16.68
C ILE A 75 -2.46 6.38 17.43
N ASP A 76 -2.68 5.15 17.90
CA ASP A 76 -1.66 4.38 18.61
C ASP A 76 -0.48 4.02 17.71
N LYS A 77 -0.74 3.67 16.44
CA LYS A 77 0.31 3.39 15.45
C LYS A 77 1.07 4.64 15.06
N GLU A 78 0.39 5.78 14.91
CA GLU A 78 1.05 7.07 14.67
C GLU A 78 1.98 7.45 15.82
N SER A 79 1.50 7.34 17.05
CA SER A 79 2.27 7.66 18.26
C SER A 79 3.49 6.75 18.39
N LEU A 80 3.32 5.46 18.02
CA LEU A 80 4.42 4.50 17.97
C LEU A 80 5.50 4.89 16.98
N LEU A 81 5.13 5.18 15.74
CA LEU A 81 6.07 5.53 14.70
C LEU A 81 6.71 6.91 14.93
N ALA A 82 5.97 7.87 15.50
CA ALA A 82 6.53 9.17 15.88
C ALA A 82 7.58 9.02 16.98
N ASN A 83 7.34 8.17 17.98
CA ASN A 83 8.34 7.87 19.01
C ASN A 83 9.54 7.09 18.42
N TYR A 84 9.31 6.22 17.45
CA TYR A 84 10.40 5.56 16.71
C TYR A 84 11.28 6.60 15.99
N LEU A 85 10.69 7.56 15.27
CA LEU A 85 11.43 8.65 14.63
C LEU A 85 12.23 9.47 15.65
N LYS A 86 11.66 9.73 16.84
CA LYS A 86 12.34 10.46 17.92
C LYS A 86 13.53 9.72 18.51
N VAL A 87 13.42 8.41 18.75
CA VAL A 87 14.45 7.62 19.45
C VAL A 87 15.49 7.05 18.48
N VAL A 88 15.05 6.51 17.35
CA VAL A 88 15.94 5.87 16.37
C VAL A 88 16.49 6.91 15.39
N GLY A 89 15.76 7.99 15.11
CA GLY A 89 16.27 9.13 14.35
C GLY A 89 16.29 8.93 12.83
N VAL A 90 15.65 7.89 12.28
CA VAL A 90 15.68 7.63 10.84
C VAL A 90 14.33 7.27 10.24
N SER A 91 14.14 7.63 8.98
CA SER A 91 13.15 7.03 8.09
C SER A 91 13.86 6.07 7.14
N SER A 92 13.54 4.77 7.19
CA SER A 92 14.17 3.73 6.36
C SER A 92 13.21 3.06 5.37
N SER A 93 11.91 3.36 5.45
CA SER A 93 10.91 2.86 4.51
C SER A 93 10.26 4.05 3.80
N PRO A 94 10.52 4.25 2.50
CA PRO A 94 9.88 5.31 1.73
C PRO A 94 8.34 5.23 1.81
N ILE A 95 7.71 6.39 1.87
CA ILE A 95 6.27 6.53 1.66
C ILE A 95 6.01 6.45 0.16
N CYS A 96 5.07 5.61 -0.25
CA CYS A 96 4.72 5.46 -1.66
C CYS A 96 3.65 6.50 -2.01
N LEU A 97 3.94 7.30 -3.01
CA LEU A 97 3.04 8.28 -3.58
C LEU A 97 2.83 7.96 -5.06
N THR A 98 1.66 8.32 -5.59
CA THR A 98 1.43 8.38 -7.03
C THR A 98 1.01 9.74 -7.50
N TYR A 99 1.24 10.01 -8.77
CA TYR A 99 0.87 11.24 -9.46
C TYR A 99 0.39 10.90 -10.87
N SER A 100 -0.43 11.76 -11.46
CA SER A 100 -0.87 11.59 -12.84
C SER A 100 0.32 11.60 -13.79
N GLN A 101 0.40 10.59 -14.65
CA GLN A 101 1.51 10.45 -15.58
C GLN A 101 1.82 11.74 -16.36
N SER A 102 3.12 11.97 -16.58
CA SER A 102 3.63 13.13 -17.31
C SER A 102 4.72 12.73 -18.30
N GLU A 103 4.46 12.92 -19.59
CA GLU A 103 5.42 12.60 -20.66
C GLU A 103 6.77 13.31 -20.49
N SER A 104 6.78 14.49 -19.87
CA SER A 104 8.02 15.22 -19.56
C SER A 104 8.85 14.55 -18.45
N ILE A 105 8.19 14.04 -17.41
CA ILE A 105 8.88 13.33 -16.31
C ILE A 105 9.37 11.97 -16.83
N ASP A 106 8.51 11.26 -17.57
CA ASP A 106 8.86 9.96 -18.16
C ASP A 106 10.09 10.04 -19.06
N ARG A 107 10.19 11.07 -19.91
CA ARG A 107 11.37 11.27 -20.76
C ARG A 107 12.67 11.40 -19.96
N LEU A 108 12.65 12.12 -18.83
CA LEU A 108 13.83 12.22 -17.96
C LEU A 108 14.13 10.89 -17.28
N VAL A 109 13.11 10.19 -16.79
CA VAL A 109 13.24 8.86 -16.17
C VAL A 109 13.89 7.89 -17.16
N THR A 110 13.35 7.77 -18.38
CA THR A 110 13.90 6.91 -19.44
C THR A 110 15.34 7.27 -19.77
N GLN A 111 15.65 8.56 -19.97
CA GLN A 111 17.01 9.02 -20.28
C GLN A 111 18.05 8.60 -19.21
N ILE A 112 17.65 8.57 -17.94
CA ILE A 112 18.53 8.14 -16.85
C ILE A 112 18.62 6.61 -16.80
N CYS A 113 17.50 5.92 -16.96
CA CYS A 113 17.44 4.46 -16.96
C CYS A 113 18.19 3.82 -18.14
N ASP A 114 18.41 4.55 -19.25
CA ASP A 114 19.26 4.12 -20.37
C ASP A 114 20.76 4.01 -19.99
N LYS A 115 21.16 4.57 -18.84
CA LYS A 115 22.51 4.44 -18.30
C LYS A 115 22.59 3.25 -17.32
N PRO A 116 23.77 2.68 -17.08
CA PRO A 116 23.94 1.66 -16.05
C PRO A 116 23.44 2.13 -14.68
N ALA A 117 22.70 1.27 -13.99
CA ALA A 117 22.23 1.54 -12.63
C ALA A 117 23.41 1.63 -11.66
N THR A 118 23.28 2.50 -10.64
CA THR A 118 24.23 2.61 -9.53
C THR A 118 24.20 1.34 -8.68
N LEU A 119 23.01 0.80 -8.44
CA LEU A 119 22.80 -0.51 -7.80
C LEU A 119 21.86 -1.34 -8.67
N ASP A 120 22.17 -2.61 -8.85
CA ASP A 120 21.36 -3.60 -9.57
C ASP A 120 21.47 -4.93 -8.83
N PHE A 121 20.38 -5.37 -8.20
CA PHE A 121 20.34 -6.58 -7.38
C PHE A 121 18.95 -7.17 -7.30
N GLN A 122 18.85 -8.46 -6.99
CA GLN A 122 17.60 -9.15 -6.77
C GLN A 122 17.35 -9.36 -5.27
N SER A 123 16.12 -9.14 -4.80
CA SER A 123 15.74 -9.50 -3.42
C SER A 123 15.44 -10.99 -3.28
N PHE A 124 15.30 -11.45 -2.02
CA PHE A 124 14.99 -12.83 -1.68
C PHE A 124 13.66 -13.35 -2.25
N ASP A 125 12.75 -12.44 -2.60
CA ASP A 125 11.47 -12.71 -3.24
C ASP A 125 11.50 -12.46 -4.75
N GLU A 126 12.69 -12.58 -5.34
CA GLU A 126 12.94 -12.57 -6.79
C GLU A 126 12.64 -11.25 -7.51
N VAL A 127 12.22 -10.20 -6.81
CA VAL A 127 12.06 -8.86 -7.39
C VAL A 127 13.43 -8.24 -7.70
N GLU A 128 13.66 -7.93 -8.97
CA GLU A 128 14.83 -7.18 -9.42
C GLU A 128 14.67 -5.70 -9.04
N GLN A 129 15.75 -5.11 -8.54
CA GLN A 129 15.78 -3.77 -7.98
C GLN A 129 16.95 -2.99 -8.55
N ARG A 130 16.63 -1.88 -9.22
CA ARG A 130 17.62 -1.00 -9.82
C ARG A 130 17.50 0.42 -9.28
N ILE A 131 18.64 1.03 -8.98
CA ILE A 131 18.71 2.38 -8.44
C ILE A 131 19.68 3.21 -9.25
N TRP A 132 19.26 4.41 -9.64
CA TRP A 132 20.11 5.40 -10.29
C TRP A 132 20.20 6.62 -9.40
N GLN A 133 21.42 7.00 -9.02
CA GLN A 133 21.65 8.27 -8.34
C GLN A 133 21.71 9.41 -9.35
N ILE A 134 20.94 10.47 -9.08
CA ILE A 134 20.93 11.69 -9.89
C ILE A 134 21.72 12.76 -9.14
N GLN A 135 22.99 12.93 -9.51
CA GLN A 135 23.87 13.95 -8.92
C GLN A 135 23.98 15.24 -9.75
N ASP A 136 23.57 15.18 -11.02
CA ASP A 136 23.63 16.33 -11.93
C ASP A 136 22.63 17.42 -11.48
N PRO A 137 23.09 18.61 -11.07
CA PRO A 137 22.23 19.69 -10.58
C PRO A 137 21.21 20.18 -11.61
N ASP A 138 21.55 20.13 -12.90
CA ASP A 138 20.65 20.59 -13.97
C ASP A 138 19.51 19.59 -14.16
N ILE A 139 19.78 18.29 -14.04
CA ILE A 139 18.74 17.25 -14.08
C ILE A 139 17.88 17.31 -12.82
N GLN A 140 18.48 17.50 -11.65
CA GLN A 140 17.71 17.67 -10.40
C GLN A 140 16.76 18.87 -10.48
N SER A 141 17.24 20.00 -11.00
CA SER A 141 16.43 21.21 -11.16
C SER A 141 15.27 21.00 -12.13
N GLN A 142 15.47 20.22 -13.21
CA GLN A 142 14.39 19.85 -14.12
C GLN A 142 13.32 18.99 -13.44
N PHE A 143 13.71 17.98 -12.66
CA PHE A 143 12.72 17.20 -11.88
C PHE A 143 11.94 18.10 -10.92
N ILE A 144 12.62 18.99 -10.19
CA ILE A 144 11.97 19.90 -9.25
C ILE A 144 10.96 20.82 -9.97
N ASP A 145 11.33 21.40 -11.11
CA ASP A 145 10.41 22.23 -11.92
C ASP A 145 9.22 21.42 -12.44
N LEU A 146 9.43 20.20 -12.94
CA LEU A 146 8.35 19.35 -13.42
C LEU A 146 7.40 18.92 -12.30
N PHE A 147 7.93 18.48 -11.15
CA PHE A 147 7.11 18.11 -10.01
C PHE A 147 6.43 19.31 -9.35
N SER A 148 6.93 20.54 -9.50
CA SER A 148 6.23 21.74 -9.04
C SER A 148 4.91 22.01 -9.78
N ARG A 149 4.71 21.36 -10.94
CA ARG A 149 3.48 21.43 -11.75
C ARG A 149 2.51 20.29 -11.46
N VAL A 150 2.92 19.32 -10.65
CA VAL A 150 2.04 18.27 -10.15
C VAL A 150 1.25 18.86 -8.99
N GLU A 151 -0.01 19.20 -9.24
CA GLU A 151 -0.86 19.87 -8.23
C GLU A 151 -1.14 18.97 -7.02
N VAL A 152 -1.29 17.66 -7.27
CA VAL A 152 -1.71 16.69 -6.26
C VAL A 152 -0.97 15.37 -6.47
N SER A 153 -0.62 14.74 -5.35
CA SER A 153 -0.19 13.34 -5.31
C SER A 153 -1.07 12.55 -4.34
N TYR A 154 -1.05 11.23 -4.48
CA TYR A 154 -1.94 10.33 -3.76
C TYR A 154 -1.12 9.36 -2.94
N LEU A 155 -1.44 9.27 -1.66
CA LEU A 155 -0.77 8.38 -0.73
C LEU A 155 -1.20 6.94 -0.99
N THR A 156 -0.34 6.13 -1.59
CA THR A 156 -0.65 4.74 -1.97
C THR A 156 -0.24 3.76 -0.88
N ASP A 157 0.94 3.91 -0.29
CA ASP A 157 1.37 3.13 0.87
C ASP A 157 2.12 4.01 1.88
N GLY A 158 1.93 3.73 3.17
CA GLY A 158 2.56 4.49 4.23
C GLY A 158 1.69 5.56 4.89
N HIS A 159 0.36 5.42 4.86
CA HIS A 159 -0.60 6.26 5.62
C HIS A 159 -0.12 6.54 7.06
N HIS A 160 0.18 5.48 7.82
CA HIS A 160 0.69 5.62 9.19
C HIS A 160 2.06 6.30 9.26
N ARG A 161 2.93 6.09 8.27
CA ARG A 161 4.27 6.70 8.21
C ARG A 161 4.16 8.21 7.98
N ALA A 162 3.35 8.64 7.01
CA ALA A 162 3.09 10.05 6.72
C ALA A 162 2.47 10.77 7.93
N ALA A 163 1.41 10.20 8.52
CA ALA A 163 0.76 10.75 9.71
C ALA A 163 1.73 10.84 10.90
N SER A 164 2.57 9.81 11.11
CA SER A 164 3.56 9.81 12.19
C SER A 164 4.68 10.83 11.99
N ALA A 165 5.11 11.06 10.74
CA ALA A 165 6.11 12.06 10.41
C ALA A 165 5.55 13.48 10.58
N SER A 166 4.30 13.70 10.19
CA SER A 166 3.55 14.94 10.48
C SER A 166 3.46 15.22 11.98
N ARG A 167 3.08 14.22 12.78
CA ARG A 167 3.07 14.31 14.24
C ARG A 167 4.47 14.58 14.81
N TYR A 168 5.49 13.87 14.34
CA TYR A 168 6.87 14.06 14.78
C TYR A 168 7.37 15.48 14.49
N SER A 169 7.13 16.00 13.28
CA SER A 169 7.45 17.38 12.88
C SER A 169 6.85 18.41 13.84
N ARG A 170 5.55 18.30 14.13
CA ARG A 170 4.86 19.20 15.10
C ARG A 170 5.48 19.12 16.49
N ASN A 171 5.71 17.92 17.01
CA ASN A 171 6.33 17.75 18.33
C ASN A 171 7.73 18.39 18.39
N MET A 172 8.53 18.23 17.34
CA MET A 172 9.86 18.83 17.27
C MET A 172 9.79 20.36 17.22
N GLN A 173 8.83 20.93 16.50
CA GLN A 173 8.59 22.37 16.47
C GLN A 173 8.20 22.92 17.85
N ASP A 174 7.28 22.26 18.53
CA ASP A 174 6.84 22.66 19.88
C ASP A 174 7.98 22.57 20.91
N GLU A 175 8.74 21.47 20.91
CA GLU A 175 9.86 21.24 21.84
C GLU A 175 11.04 22.20 21.60
N SER A 176 11.24 22.65 20.36
CA SER A 176 12.33 23.57 19.98
C SER A 176 11.92 25.05 20.00
N GLY A 177 10.67 25.37 20.34
CA GLY A 177 10.15 26.73 20.27
C GLY A 177 10.22 27.33 18.86
N GLY A 178 9.90 26.53 17.83
CA GLY A 178 9.87 26.95 16.43
C GLY A 178 11.19 26.83 15.66
N HIS A 179 12.24 26.23 16.26
CA HIS A 179 13.59 26.17 15.69
C HIS A 179 14.01 24.73 15.37
N ALA A 180 13.06 23.87 15.01
CA ALA A 180 13.35 22.47 14.71
C ALA A 180 14.19 22.35 13.43
N PRO A 181 15.13 21.39 13.35
CA PRO A 181 15.93 21.17 12.15
C PRO A 181 15.03 20.93 10.91
N PRO A 182 15.35 21.48 9.73
CA PRO A 182 14.56 21.27 8.51
C PRO A 182 14.38 19.80 8.13
N SER A 183 15.32 18.92 8.50
CA SER A 183 15.24 17.47 8.28
C SER A 183 14.05 16.80 8.97
N THR A 184 13.51 17.40 10.04
CA THR A 184 12.33 16.92 10.78
C THR A 184 11.01 17.19 10.04
N GLN A 185 11.04 18.08 9.05
CA GLN A 185 9.86 18.58 8.31
C GLN A 185 9.79 18.00 6.89
N LYS A 186 10.39 16.83 6.68
CA LYS A 186 10.45 16.15 5.38
C LYS A 186 9.90 14.73 5.48
N LEU A 187 9.31 14.25 4.40
CA LEU A 187 8.89 12.88 4.17
C LEU A 187 9.87 12.24 3.19
N LEU A 188 10.41 11.07 3.52
CA LEU A 188 11.13 10.26 2.53
C LEU A 188 10.07 9.55 1.69
N VAL A 189 10.00 9.86 0.41
CA VAL A 189 8.97 9.34 -0.50
C VAL A 189 9.59 8.68 -1.72
N VAL A 190 8.79 7.84 -2.38
CA VAL A 190 8.98 7.43 -3.76
C VAL A 190 7.70 7.75 -4.53
N LEU A 191 7.84 8.49 -5.64
CA LEU A 191 6.74 8.94 -6.50
C LEU A 191 6.71 8.10 -7.77
N PHE A 192 5.68 7.26 -7.92
CA PHE A 192 5.44 6.47 -9.14
C PHE A 192 4.34 7.11 -9.99
N PRO A 193 4.47 7.11 -11.33
CA PRO A 193 3.36 7.52 -12.18
C PRO A 193 2.19 6.52 -12.05
N ASP A 194 0.96 7.03 -12.08
CA ASP A 194 -0.28 6.26 -11.89
C ASP A 194 -0.39 5.06 -12.84
N ASN A 195 0.00 5.23 -14.10
CA ASN A 195 -0.04 4.20 -15.13
C ASN A 195 1.00 3.07 -14.96
N GLN A 196 1.95 3.20 -14.02
CA GLN A 196 2.90 2.13 -13.69
C GLN A 196 2.56 1.43 -12.38
N LEU A 197 1.64 1.92 -11.57
CA LEU A 197 1.30 1.24 -10.33
C LEU A 197 0.36 0.07 -10.58
N ARG A 198 0.66 -1.07 -9.94
CA ARG A 198 -0.22 -2.22 -9.90
C ARG A 198 -0.87 -2.39 -8.53
N LEU A 199 -2.19 -2.48 -8.57
CA LEU A 199 -3.04 -2.83 -7.45
C LEU A 199 -3.54 -4.25 -7.60
N LEU A 200 -3.38 -5.04 -6.53
CA LEU A 200 -3.94 -6.37 -6.37
C LEU A 200 -5.10 -6.30 -5.36
N PRO A 201 -6.12 -7.16 -5.51
CA PRO A 201 -7.19 -7.25 -4.54
C PRO A 201 -6.73 -7.93 -3.25
N PHE A 202 -7.52 -7.75 -2.19
CA PHE A 202 -7.50 -8.67 -1.06
C PHE A 202 -8.75 -9.54 -1.15
N HIS A 203 -8.62 -10.84 -1.39
CA HIS A 203 -9.73 -11.77 -1.26
C HIS A 203 -10.17 -11.88 0.21
N ARG A 204 -11.39 -12.38 0.43
CA ARG A 204 -11.92 -12.62 1.78
C ARG A 204 -12.06 -14.11 2.04
N SER A 205 -11.69 -14.51 3.25
CA SER A 205 -11.92 -15.85 3.76
C SER A 205 -12.92 -15.78 4.91
N VAL A 206 -13.99 -16.58 4.85
CA VAL A 206 -15.05 -16.59 5.86
C VAL A 206 -15.08 -17.94 6.58
N ARG A 207 -15.08 -17.90 7.92
CA ARG A 207 -14.85 -19.07 8.78
C ARG A 207 -16.07 -19.98 8.91
N ASP A 208 -17.28 -19.45 8.76
CA ASP A 208 -18.51 -20.20 8.88
C ASP A 208 -19.61 -19.72 7.93
N LEU A 209 -20.66 -20.52 7.79
CA LEU A 209 -21.78 -20.27 6.89
C LEU A 209 -22.91 -19.47 7.56
N ASN A 210 -22.67 -18.87 8.74
CA ASN A 210 -23.67 -18.12 9.50
C ASN A 210 -24.96 -18.92 9.77
N GLY A 211 -24.81 -20.22 10.08
CA GLY A 211 -25.93 -21.14 10.33
C GLY A 211 -26.70 -21.60 9.10
N LYS A 212 -26.21 -21.28 7.88
CA LYS A 212 -26.82 -21.66 6.60
C LYS A 212 -26.11 -22.86 5.98
N ASN A 213 -26.75 -23.50 5.01
CA ASN A 213 -26.11 -24.44 4.08
C ASN A 213 -25.80 -23.76 2.74
N ALA A 214 -25.05 -24.43 1.86
CA ALA A 214 -24.66 -23.84 0.59
C ALA A 214 -25.85 -23.44 -0.30
N GLN A 215 -26.91 -24.27 -0.36
CA GLN A 215 -28.11 -23.96 -1.15
C GLN A 215 -28.79 -22.67 -0.67
N GLN A 216 -28.85 -22.45 0.64
CA GLN A 216 -29.40 -21.22 1.23
C GLN A 216 -28.54 -20.00 0.91
N ILE A 217 -27.20 -20.14 0.98
CA ILE A 217 -26.26 -19.07 0.60
C ILE A 217 -26.46 -18.67 -0.85
N ILE A 218 -26.45 -19.64 -1.77
CA ILE A 218 -26.65 -19.40 -3.20
C ILE A 218 -28.01 -18.74 -3.46
N GLY A 219 -29.09 -19.26 -2.86
CA GLY A 219 -30.43 -18.69 -3.02
C GLY A 219 -30.59 -17.27 -2.47
N GLU A 220 -29.81 -16.87 -1.47
CA GLU A 220 -29.77 -15.48 -1.02
C GLU A 220 -28.99 -14.58 -1.99
N LEU A 221 -27.86 -15.05 -2.50
CA LEU A 221 -27.04 -14.32 -3.47
C LEU A 221 -27.75 -14.12 -4.82
N GLU A 222 -28.61 -15.05 -5.23
CA GLU A 222 -29.39 -14.95 -6.48
C GLU A 222 -30.29 -13.70 -6.55
N LYS A 223 -30.57 -13.04 -5.42
CA LYS A 223 -31.33 -11.78 -5.40
C LYS A 223 -30.59 -10.66 -6.14
N ASP A 224 -29.28 -10.56 -5.92
CA ASP A 224 -28.44 -9.45 -6.39
C ASP A 224 -27.39 -9.88 -7.42
N PHE A 225 -27.15 -11.18 -7.57
CA PHE A 225 -26.13 -11.75 -8.46
C PHE A 225 -26.73 -12.74 -9.46
N SER A 226 -26.14 -12.80 -10.65
CA SER A 226 -26.31 -13.94 -11.57
C SER A 226 -25.21 -14.95 -11.28
N ILE A 227 -25.59 -16.19 -11.00
CA ILE A 227 -24.66 -17.19 -10.47
C ILE A 227 -24.42 -18.27 -11.50
N THR A 228 -23.15 -18.53 -11.82
CA THR A 228 -22.74 -19.61 -12.71
C THR A 228 -21.77 -20.52 -11.97
N ARG A 229 -22.08 -21.82 -11.87
CA ARG A 229 -21.12 -22.80 -11.38
C ARG A 229 -19.96 -22.95 -12.37
N ILE A 230 -18.74 -23.03 -11.86
CA ILE A 230 -17.52 -23.21 -12.65
C ILE A 230 -16.91 -24.57 -12.30
N GLU A 231 -16.49 -25.31 -13.32
CA GLU A 231 -15.87 -26.64 -13.16
C GLU A 231 -14.33 -26.57 -13.04
N GLN A 232 -13.75 -25.39 -13.22
CA GLN A 232 -12.32 -25.14 -13.03
C GLN A 232 -12.00 -25.06 -11.53
N ASP A 233 -10.79 -25.47 -11.17
CA ASP A 233 -10.29 -25.45 -9.79
C ASP A 233 -9.64 -24.10 -9.42
N ASP A 234 -9.89 -23.07 -10.24
CA ASP A 234 -9.36 -21.72 -10.13
C ASP A 234 -10.45 -20.72 -10.53
N PHE A 235 -10.39 -19.54 -9.93
CA PHE A 235 -11.13 -18.38 -10.36
C PHE A 235 -10.29 -17.10 -10.21
N ALA A 236 -10.16 -16.36 -11.31
CA ALA A 236 -9.65 -15.00 -11.33
C ALA A 236 -10.71 -14.07 -11.89
N SER A 237 -10.94 -12.94 -11.20
CA SER A 237 -11.92 -11.95 -11.62
C SER A 237 -11.43 -11.16 -12.84
N SER A 238 -12.18 -11.21 -13.93
CA SER A 238 -11.84 -10.60 -15.21
C SER A 238 -12.23 -9.11 -15.30
N HIS A 239 -13.26 -8.68 -14.56
CA HIS A 239 -13.69 -7.28 -14.55
C HIS A 239 -14.35 -6.87 -13.23
N HIS A 240 -14.50 -5.56 -13.08
CA HIS A 240 -15.23 -4.92 -11.98
C HIS A 240 -16.68 -5.43 -11.89
N GLY A 241 -17.16 -5.73 -10.68
CA GLY A 241 -18.49 -6.30 -10.44
C GLY A 241 -18.61 -7.81 -10.61
N GLU A 242 -17.52 -8.48 -10.98
CA GLU A 242 -17.41 -9.95 -11.03
C GLU A 242 -16.76 -10.44 -9.71
N PHE A 243 -17.31 -11.52 -9.14
CA PHE A 243 -16.78 -12.12 -7.92
C PHE A 243 -16.70 -13.64 -8.08
N GLY A 244 -15.73 -14.24 -7.40
CA GLY A 244 -15.63 -15.68 -7.23
C GLY A 244 -16.10 -16.08 -5.84
N LEU A 245 -16.86 -17.15 -5.73
CA LEU A 245 -17.22 -17.79 -4.47
C LEU A 245 -16.77 -19.24 -4.50
N PHE A 246 -15.84 -19.60 -3.63
CA PHE A 246 -15.52 -20.98 -3.32
C PHE A 246 -16.34 -21.43 -2.11
N LEU A 247 -17.13 -22.49 -2.29
CA LEU A 247 -18.04 -23.02 -1.27
C LEU A 247 -18.25 -24.51 -1.50
N GLU A 248 -18.06 -25.32 -0.45
CA GLU A 248 -18.20 -26.79 -0.51
C GLU A 248 -17.37 -27.44 -1.64
N ASN A 249 -16.14 -26.96 -1.85
CA ASN A 249 -15.24 -27.41 -2.92
C ASN A 249 -15.75 -27.16 -4.34
N VAL A 250 -16.64 -26.17 -4.51
CA VAL A 250 -17.17 -25.76 -5.81
C VAL A 250 -16.94 -24.26 -5.97
N TRP A 251 -16.48 -23.88 -7.16
CA TRP A 251 -16.40 -22.48 -7.57
C TRP A 251 -17.71 -22.02 -8.21
N TYR A 252 -18.12 -20.82 -7.84
CA TYR A 252 -19.22 -20.09 -8.42
C TYR A 252 -18.72 -18.73 -8.88
N LYS A 253 -19.04 -18.37 -10.11
CA LYS A 253 -18.98 -16.99 -10.58
C LYS A 253 -20.24 -16.26 -10.15
N LEU A 254 -20.07 -15.07 -9.58
CA LEU A 254 -21.14 -14.14 -9.23
C LEU A 254 -20.99 -12.87 -10.08
N GLU A 255 -21.99 -12.57 -10.88
CA GLU A 255 -22.09 -11.35 -11.69
C GLU A 255 -23.08 -10.39 -11.04
N PHE A 256 -22.62 -9.23 -10.59
CA PHE A 256 -23.49 -8.27 -9.93
C PHE A 256 -24.53 -7.69 -10.89
N LYS A 257 -25.82 -7.79 -10.55
CA LYS A 257 -26.93 -7.43 -11.45
C LYS A 257 -27.19 -5.94 -11.55
N HIS A 258 -26.73 -5.17 -10.58
CA HIS A 258 -26.99 -3.73 -10.51
C HIS A 258 -25.94 -2.94 -11.28
N ASP A 259 -26.37 -1.82 -11.85
CA ASP A 259 -25.47 -0.91 -12.55
C ASP A 259 -24.65 -0.09 -11.55
N ILE A 260 -23.41 -0.53 -11.33
CA ILE A 260 -22.48 0.05 -10.35
C ILE A 260 -22.26 1.54 -10.60
N SER A 261 -22.26 1.99 -11.85
CA SER A 261 -22.03 3.39 -12.23
C SER A 261 -23.10 4.36 -11.68
N LYS A 262 -24.27 3.83 -11.27
CA LYS A 262 -25.37 4.60 -10.68
C LYS A 262 -25.24 4.80 -9.18
N PHE A 263 -24.27 4.19 -8.51
CA PHE A 263 -24.07 4.43 -7.09
C PHE A 263 -23.48 5.82 -6.83
N ALA A 264 -23.89 6.40 -5.70
CA ALA A 264 -23.82 7.84 -5.46
C ALA A 264 -22.41 8.42 -5.33
N ASN A 265 -21.44 7.61 -4.86
CA ASN A 265 -20.08 8.06 -4.60
C ASN A 265 -19.03 7.01 -5.00
N PRO A 266 -17.75 7.42 -5.20
CA PRO A 266 -16.69 6.52 -5.61
C PRO A 266 -16.52 5.31 -4.68
N VAL A 267 -16.67 5.49 -3.36
CA VAL A 267 -16.55 4.38 -2.40
C VAL A 267 -17.63 3.32 -2.61
N SER A 268 -18.88 3.72 -2.83
CA SER A 268 -20.01 2.80 -3.07
C SER A 268 -19.87 2.01 -4.35
N GLN A 269 -19.05 2.48 -5.29
CA GLN A 269 -18.77 1.81 -6.55
C GLN A 269 -17.68 0.75 -6.43
N LEU A 270 -16.91 0.68 -5.35
CA LEU A 270 -15.84 -0.31 -5.20
C LEU A 270 -16.39 -1.72 -4.98
N ASP A 271 -15.75 -2.71 -5.60
CA ASP A 271 -16.05 -4.13 -5.34
C ASP A 271 -15.91 -4.51 -3.86
N ALA A 272 -14.99 -3.88 -3.12
CA ALA A 272 -14.89 -4.06 -1.67
C ALA A 272 -16.16 -3.64 -0.92
N THR A 273 -16.81 -2.57 -1.36
CA THR A 273 -18.07 -2.07 -0.79
C THR A 273 -19.25 -2.94 -1.23
N ILE A 274 -19.27 -3.37 -2.50
CA ILE A 274 -20.29 -4.29 -3.01
C ILE A 274 -20.24 -5.62 -2.25
N LEU A 275 -19.05 -6.20 -2.08
CA LEU A 275 -18.82 -7.41 -1.30
C LEU A 275 -19.33 -7.24 0.14
N GLN A 276 -19.00 -6.12 0.79
CA GLN A 276 -19.45 -5.85 2.16
C GLN A 276 -20.98 -5.79 2.26
N ASN A 277 -21.62 -5.00 1.38
CA ASN A 277 -23.02 -4.64 1.50
C ASN A 277 -24.00 -5.68 0.93
N TYR A 278 -23.56 -6.49 -0.05
CA TYR A 278 -24.42 -7.43 -0.76
C TYR A 278 -24.06 -8.90 -0.51
N ILE A 279 -22.89 -9.19 0.09
CA ILE A 279 -22.46 -10.56 0.38
C ILE A 279 -22.17 -10.73 1.87
N LEU A 280 -21.17 -10.03 2.42
CA LEU A 280 -20.70 -10.26 3.79
C LEU A 280 -21.76 -9.96 4.85
N GLU A 281 -22.39 -8.79 4.80
CA GLU A 281 -23.41 -8.43 5.77
C GLU A 281 -24.72 -9.23 5.58
N PRO A 282 -25.36 -9.27 4.40
CA PRO A 282 -26.66 -9.93 4.24
C PRO A 282 -26.59 -11.45 4.37
N VAL A 283 -25.54 -12.06 3.81
CA VAL A 283 -25.43 -13.52 3.70
C VAL A 283 -24.65 -14.10 4.89
N PHE A 284 -23.49 -13.53 5.22
CA PHE A 284 -22.63 -14.06 6.30
C PHE A 284 -22.82 -13.35 7.65
N GLY A 285 -23.62 -12.28 7.72
CA GLY A 285 -23.86 -11.54 8.95
C GLY A 285 -22.62 -10.82 9.48
N ILE A 286 -21.65 -10.50 8.61
CA ILE A 286 -20.40 -9.82 8.96
C ILE A 286 -20.60 -8.33 8.73
N LYS A 287 -20.94 -7.59 9.79
CA LYS A 287 -21.24 -6.15 9.73
C LYS A 287 -19.98 -5.28 9.78
N GLU A 288 -19.04 -5.65 10.65
CA GLU A 288 -17.81 -4.89 10.93
C GLU A 288 -16.58 -5.69 10.50
N SER A 289 -16.29 -5.68 9.20
CA SER A 289 -15.23 -6.48 8.60
C SER A 289 -13.84 -6.23 9.18
N ARG A 290 -13.57 -5.04 9.74
CA ARG A 290 -12.26 -4.71 10.33
C ARG A 290 -11.93 -5.58 11.54
N ASN A 291 -12.92 -6.02 12.32
CA ASN A 291 -12.73 -6.64 13.63
C ASN A 291 -13.50 -7.96 13.81
N ASP A 292 -14.18 -8.48 12.78
CA ASP A 292 -14.93 -9.74 12.88
C ASP A 292 -13.95 -10.93 12.81
N PRO A 293 -13.85 -11.77 13.86
CA PRO A 293 -12.91 -12.90 13.90
C PRO A 293 -13.26 -14.02 12.90
N ARG A 294 -14.43 -13.95 12.26
CA ARG A 294 -14.87 -14.89 11.21
C ARG A 294 -14.46 -14.44 9.81
N LEU A 295 -13.74 -13.32 9.68
CA LEU A 295 -13.26 -12.79 8.41
C LEU A 295 -11.74 -12.68 8.42
N ASP A 296 -11.10 -13.19 7.39
CA ASP A 296 -9.67 -13.00 7.13
C ASP A 296 -9.46 -12.48 5.69
N TYR A 297 -8.26 -11.96 5.44
CA TYR A 297 -7.91 -11.26 4.22
C TYR A 297 -6.70 -11.92 3.56
N VAL A 298 -6.82 -12.22 2.27
CA VAL A 298 -5.77 -12.88 1.50
C VAL A 298 -5.37 -11.93 0.38
N PRO A 299 -4.20 -11.27 0.42
CA PRO A 299 -3.72 -10.53 -0.74
C PRO A 299 -3.56 -11.51 -1.91
N ASP A 300 -3.89 -11.06 -3.11
CA ASP A 300 -3.78 -11.87 -4.34
C ASP A 300 -2.32 -11.97 -4.79
N VAL A 301 -1.49 -12.56 -3.94
CA VAL A 301 -0.07 -12.83 -4.16
C VAL A 301 0.11 -14.34 -4.05
N GLY A 302 0.50 -14.99 -5.15
CA GLY A 302 0.64 -16.46 -5.22
C GLY A 302 -0.57 -17.21 -5.79
N GLY A 303 -1.59 -16.52 -6.28
CA GLY A 303 -2.71 -17.12 -7.02
C GLY A 303 -3.49 -18.17 -6.22
N THR A 304 -3.84 -19.28 -6.87
CA THR A 304 -4.69 -20.33 -6.29
C THR A 304 -4.12 -21.05 -5.08
N ASP A 305 -2.79 -21.10 -4.95
CA ASP A 305 -2.18 -21.82 -3.83
C ASP A 305 -2.46 -21.11 -2.50
N ALA A 306 -2.43 -19.78 -2.47
CA ALA A 306 -2.81 -19.00 -1.28
C ALA A 306 -4.27 -19.24 -0.86
N ILE A 307 -5.15 -19.49 -1.83
CA ILE A 307 -6.57 -19.83 -1.59
C ILE A 307 -6.68 -21.23 -0.97
N ARG A 308 -5.97 -22.21 -1.52
CA ARG A 308 -5.96 -23.60 -1.02
C ARG A 308 -5.42 -23.70 0.41
N ASP A 309 -4.36 -22.96 0.71
CA ASP A 309 -3.79 -22.89 2.05
C ASP A 309 -4.82 -22.38 3.07
N LYS A 310 -5.60 -21.35 2.71
CA LYS A 310 -6.67 -20.84 3.57
C LYS A 310 -7.78 -21.86 3.81
N VAL A 311 -8.17 -22.61 2.78
CA VAL A 311 -9.15 -23.70 2.95
C VAL A 311 -8.60 -24.76 3.91
N ALA A 312 -7.33 -25.14 3.77
CA ALA A 312 -6.66 -26.09 4.67
C ALA A 312 -6.54 -25.58 6.13
N GLU A 313 -6.41 -24.26 6.33
CA GLU A 313 -6.43 -23.59 7.64
C GLU A 313 -7.83 -23.55 8.30
N GLY A 314 -8.87 -24.04 7.63
CA GLY A 314 -10.24 -24.08 8.14
C GLY A 314 -11.08 -22.86 7.76
N TRP A 315 -10.80 -22.23 6.62
CA TRP A 315 -11.64 -21.19 6.02
C TRP A 315 -12.47 -21.78 4.86
N PRO A 316 -13.68 -22.29 5.11
CA PRO A 316 -14.45 -23.05 4.12
C PRO A 316 -15.04 -22.22 2.99
N VAL A 317 -15.00 -20.88 3.11
CA VAL A 317 -15.57 -19.95 2.13
C VAL A 317 -14.51 -18.96 1.71
N ILE A 318 -14.29 -18.83 0.40
CA ILE A 318 -13.37 -17.85 -0.17
C ILE A 318 -14.13 -16.98 -1.17
N LEU A 319 -13.95 -15.67 -1.05
CA LEU A 319 -14.52 -14.67 -1.94
C LEU A 319 -13.39 -13.97 -2.69
N VAL A 320 -13.31 -14.22 -3.99
CA VAL A 320 -12.37 -13.58 -4.91
C VAL A 320 -13.06 -12.35 -5.51
N MET A 321 -12.30 -11.29 -5.71
CA MET A 321 -12.80 -10.01 -6.18
C MET A 321 -11.83 -9.37 -7.16
N HIS A 322 -12.32 -8.49 -8.01
CA HIS A 322 -11.48 -7.73 -8.92
C HIS A 322 -10.66 -6.67 -8.16
N ALA A 323 -9.47 -6.38 -8.69
CA ALA A 323 -8.63 -5.30 -8.16
C ALA A 323 -9.35 -3.95 -8.32
N ALA A 324 -9.24 -3.07 -7.33
CA ALA A 324 -9.56 -1.67 -7.55
C ALA A 324 -8.50 -1.05 -8.48
N SER A 325 -8.95 -0.22 -9.41
CA SER A 325 -8.07 0.53 -10.32
C SER A 325 -7.42 1.73 -9.62
N ILE A 326 -6.32 2.24 -10.17
CA ILE A 326 -5.66 3.45 -9.66
C ILE A 326 -6.61 4.66 -9.80
N GLU A 327 -7.39 4.70 -10.87
CA GLU A 327 -8.40 5.73 -11.12
C GLU A 327 -9.49 5.72 -10.04
N GLN A 328 -9.96 4.55 -9.61
CA GLN A 328 -10.92 4.44 -8.50
C GLN A 328 -10.32 4.92 -7.19
N LEU A 329 -9.06 4.57 -6.90
CA LEU A 329 -8.35 5.05 -5.71
C LEU A 329 -8.22 6.58 -5.71
N MET A 330 -7.81 7.16 -6.84
CA MET A 330 -7.73 8.62 -6.99
C MET A 330 -9.10 9.27 -6.82
N ALA A 331 -10.15 8.73 -7.44
CA ALA A 331 -11.51 9.26 -7.30
C ALA A 331 -12.02 9.25 -5.85
N VAL A 332 -11.72 8.20 -5.07
CA VAL A 332 -12.05 8.15 -3.63
C VAL A 332 -11.28 9.22 -2.85
N ALA A 333 -9.99 9.37 -3.13
CA ALA A 333 -9.14 10.36 -2.48
C ALA A 333 -9.59 11.80 -2.81
N ASP A 334 -10.02 12.05 -4.04
CA ASP A 334 -10.53 13.33 -4.54
C ASP A 334 -11.85 13.72 -3.89
N ALA A 335 -12.71 12.73 -3.64
CA ALA A 335 -13.94 12.89 -2.90
C ALA A 335 -13.70 13.08 -1.38
N ASN A 336 -12.43 13.02 -0.92
CA ASN A 336 -12.05 13.03 0.49
C ASN A 336 -12.79 11.92 1.29
N GLU A 337 -13.04 10.79 0.63
CA GLU A 337 -13.66 9.61 1.19
C GLU A 337 -12.59 8.56 1.54
N LEU A 338 -13.01 7.49 2.22
CA LEU A 338 -12.11 6.43 2.67
C LEU A 338 -12.48 5.11 2.01
N MET A 339 -11.48 4.41 1.49
CA MET A 339 -11.68 3.05 0.99
C MET A 339 -12.01 2.10 2.15
N PRO A 340 -12.83 1.06 1.92
CA PRO A 340 -13.02 -0.01 2.88
C PRO A 340 -11.68 -0.64 3.29
N PRO A 341 -11.58 -1.23 4.50
CA PRO A 341 -10.37 -1.92 4.92
C PRO A 341 -9.93 -2.97 3.90
N LYS A 342 -8.63 -3.03 3.62
CA LYS A 342 -8.05 -4.04 2.72
C LYS A 342 -8.76 -4.06 1.36
N SER A 343 -8.91 -2.88 0.76
CA SER A 343 -9.42 -2.76 -0.62
C SER A 343 -8.31 -2.91 -1.66
N THR A 344 -7.08 -2.59 -1.30
CA THR A 344 -5.96 -2.45 -2.25
C THR A 344 -4.67 -3.00 -1.67
N TYR A 345 -3.95 -3.82 -2.45
CA TYR A 345 -2.60 -4.27 -2.16
C TYR A 345 -1.66 -3.82 -3.28
N PHE A 346 -0.76 -2.89 -2.98
CA PHE A 346 0.26 -2.46 -3.94
C PHE A 346 1.33 -3.54 -4.12
N ASP A 347 1.64 -3.87 -5.37
CA ASP A 347 2.66 -4.88 -5.69
C ASP A 347 3.41 -4.56 -6.98
N PRO A 348 4.76 -4.53 -6.97
CA PRO A 348 5.63 -4.73 -5.81
C PRO A 348 5.66 -3.50 -4.88
N LYS A 349 6.07 -3.69 -3.62
CA LYS A 349 6.25 -2.59 -2.67
C LYS A 349 7.70 -2.09 -2.62
N PRO A 350 7.94 -0.77 -2.49
CA PRO A 350 9.25 -0.23 -2.16
C PRO A 350 9.82 -0.88 -0.90
N ARG A 351 11.07 -1.33 -0.95
CA ARG A 351 11.68 -2.03 0.18
C ARG A 351 12.18 -1.05 1.24
N SER A 352 12.07 -1.49 2.49
CA SER A 352 12.70 -0.81 3.62
C SER A 352 14.19 -1.12 3.66
N GLY A 353 14.98 -0.15 4.11
CA GLY A 353 16.41 -0.34 4.40
C GLY A 353 17.35 -0.12 3.21
N ILE A 354 16.83 0.26 2.03
CA ILE A 354 17.69 0.68 0.92
C ILE A 354 18.03 2.17 1.02
N PHE A 355 17.00 2.98 1.28
CA PHE A 355 17.16 4.40 1.54
C PHE A 355 16.98 4.65 3.03
N VAL A 356 18.00 5.22 3.67
CA VAL A 356 17.95 5.63 5.08
C VAL A 356 18.12 7.14 5.14
N ARG A 357 17.14 7.81 5.74
CA ARG A 357 17.16 9.26 5.93
C ARG A 357 17.21 9.59 7.41
N GLU A 358 18.34 10.13 7.85
CA GLU A 358 18.51 10.65 9.21
C GLU A 358 17.72 11.94 9.44
N ARG A 359 17.10 12.05 10.61
CA ARG A 359 16.21 13.13 11.06
C ARG A 359 16.89 13.96 12.15
N GLY A 360 18.00 14.60 11.78
CA GLY A 360 18.78 15.48 12.68
C GLY A 360 19.97 14.78 13.30
#